data_AF-A0A3Q7FIX2-F1
#
_entry.id   AF-A0A3Q7FIX2-F1
#
_cell.length_a   1.000
_cell.length_b   1.000
_cell.length_c   1.000
_cell.angle_alpha   90.00
_cell.angle_beta   90.00
_cell.angle_gamma   90.00
#
_symmetry.space_group_name_H-M   'P 1'
#
loop_
_entity.id
_entity.type
_entity.pdbx_description
1 polymer ?
#
loop_
_entity_poly.entity_id
_entity_poly.type
_entity_poly.pdbx_seq_one_letter_code
_entity_poly.pdbx_strand_id
1 'polypeptide(L)'
;ATSLIDFYSKGGDVGSVRRVFDYLLVKSTATCTAIIAACVNVVKSEILLKLLRNMLETDILSDNYVVSSILGACLSLEYIKGGKKIHCYALRRGAEMDVTVSNVLIDFYMKCGKVKTARSVFD
;
A
#
# COMPACT_ATOMS: atom_id res chain seq x y z
N ALA A 1 11.31 -8.07 13.67
CA ALA A 1 11.21 -7.39 12.36
C ALA A 1 10.40 -6.10 12.47
N THR A 2 9.11 -6.16 12.82
CA THR A 2 8.22 -5.00 12.98
C THR A 2 8.75 -3.93 13.94
N SER A 3 9.24 -4.34 15.12
CA SER A 3 9.86 -3.42 16.10
C SER A 3 11.12 -2.73 15.59
N LEU A 4 11.91 -3.42 14.76
CA LEU A 4 13.12 -2.87 14.16
C LEU A 4 12.80 -1.86 13.06
N ILE A 5 11.76 -2.14 12.25
CA ILE A 5 11.21 -1.20 11.27
C ILE A 5 10.69 0.07 11.96
N ASP A 6 9.94 -0.07 13.06
CA ASP A 6 9.43 1.08 13.83
C ASP A 6 10.57 1.92 14.44
N PHE A 7 11.59 1.27 15.00
CA PHE A 7 12.77 1.94 15.55
C PHE A 7 13.48 2.80 14.50
N TYR A 8 13.82 2.22 13.33
CA TYR A 8 14.49 2.98 12.27
C TYR A 8 13.59 4.04 11.64
N SER A 9 12.27 3.80 11.58
CA SER A 9 11.31 4.79 11.11
C SER A 9 11.30 6.04 11.99
N LYS A 10 11.32 5.88 13.32
CA LYS A 10 11.35 7.01 14.27
C LYS A 10 12.64 7.83 14.16
N GLY A 11 13.75 7.19 13.81
CA GLY A 11 15.02 7.85 13.52
C GLY A 11 15.10 8.50 12.13
N GLY A 12 14.08 8.37 11.28
CA GLY A 12 14.11 8.85 9.90
C GLY A 12 15.08 8.10 8.98
N ASP A 13 15.66 6.98 9.44
CA ASP A 13 16.61 6.19 8.64
C ASP A 13 15.87 5.24 7.70
N VAL A 14 15.48 5.82 6.59
CA VAL A 14 14.81 5.16 5.48
C VAL A 14 15.62 4.00 4.89
N GLY A 15 16.94 4.17 4.79
CA GLY A 15 17.82 3.18 4.18
C GLY A 15 17.82 1.89 5.00
N SER A 16 17.84 2.04 6.33
CA SER A 16 17.78 0.94 7.28
C SER A 16 16.39 0.30 7.34
N VAL A 17 15.30 1.09 7.38
CA VAL A 17 13.92 0.55 7.29
C VAL A 17 13.76 -0.37 6.08
N ARG A 18 14.21 0.10 4.91
CA ARG A 18 14.13 -0.68 3.68
C ARG A 18 15.01 -1.93 3.72
N ARG A 19 16.27 -1.80 4.15
CA ARG A 19 17.19 -2.94 4.24
C ARG A 19 16.62 -4.04 5.10
N VAL A 20 16.09 -3.70 6.28
CA VAL A 20 15.47 -4.67 7.19
C VAL A 20 14.34 -5.43 6.48
N PHE A 21 13.49 -4.74 5.71
CA PHE A 21 12.41 -5.38 4.97
C PHE A 21 12.88 -6.22 3.77
N ASP A 22 13.89 -5.75 3.03
CA ASP A 22 14.46 -6.47 1.89
C ASP A 22 15.09 -7.81 2.35
N TYR A 23 15.72 -7.85 3.53
CA TYR A 23 16.29 -9.06 4.13
C TYR A 23 15.26 -10.05 4.71
N LEU A 24 13.98 -9.71 4.81
CA LEU A 24 12.96 -10.64 5.26
C LEU A 24 12.65 -11.68 4.18
N LEU A 25 13.01 -12.94 4.46
CA LEU A 25 12.68 -14.10 3.62
C LEU A 25 11.17 -14.32 3.52
N VAL A 26 10.46 -14.10 4.64
CA VAL A 26 8.99 -14.15 4.70
C VAL A 26 8.48 -12.79 5.11
N LYS A 27 7.70 -12.18 4.23
CA LYS A 27 7.01 -10.91 4.50
C LYS A 27 5.59 -11.26 4.96
N SER A 28 5.16 -10.65 6.06
CA SER A 28 3.82 -10.82 6.62
C SER A 28 3.04 -9.50 6.55
N THR A 29 1.71 -9.57 6.70
CA THR A 29 0.84 -8.40 6.85
C THR A 29 1.41 -7.39 7.84
N ALA A 30 1.82 -7.84 9.04
CA ALA A 30 2.35 -6.96 10.09
C ALA A 30 3.66 -6.25 9.69
N THR A 31 4.56 -6.92 8.97
CA THR A 31 5.80 -6.27 8.49
C THR A 31 5.52 -5.28 7.36
N CYS A 32 4.50 -5.55 6.54
CA CYS A 32 4.08 -4.68 5.45
C CYS A 32 3.40 -3.42 5.97
N THR A 33 2.45 -3.55 6.92
CA THR A 33 1.79 -2.38 7.51
C THR A 33 2.78 -1.48 8.25
N ALA A 34 3.76 -2.06 8.95
CA ALA A 34 4.81 -1.28 9.61
C ALA A 34 5.69 -0.48 8.64
N ILE A 35 6.12 -1.08 7.52
CA ILE A 35 6.92 -0.34 6.54
C ILE A 35 6.08 0.68 5.75
N ILE A 36 4.80 0.41 5.50
CA ILE A 36 3.88 1.37 4.90
C ILE A 36 3.74 2.60 5.81
N ALA A 37 3.51 2.38 7.12
CA ALA A 37 3.47 3.47 8.10
C ALA A 37 4.79 4.25 8.13
N ALA A 38 5.92 3.56 8.07
CA ALA A 38 7.23 4.20 7.97
C ALA A 38 7.39 5.04 6.69
N CYS A 39 6.86 4.59 5.55
CA CYS A 39 6.93 5.35 4.29
C CYS A 39 6.16 6.68 4.36
N VAL A 40 5.01 6.71 5.06
CA VAL A 40 4.24 7.93 5.27
C VAL A 40 5.02 8.93 6.13
N ASN A 41 5.68 8.43 7.18
CA ASN A 41 6.43 9.27 8.11
C ASN A 41 7.74 9.84 7.53
N VAL A 42 8.35 9.17 6.54
CA VAL A 42 9.66 9.57 6.00
C VAL A 42 9.64 10.06 4.54
N VAL A 43 8.47 10.52 4.06
CA VAL A 43 8.26 11.31 2.83
C VAL A 43 9.07 10.82 1.63
N LYS A 44 8.87 9.58 1.15
CA LYS A 44 9.38 9.15 -0.17
C LYS A 44 8.45 8.16 -0.89
N SER A 45 7.94 8.59 -2.04
CA SER A 45 7.10 7.78 -2.95
C SER A 45 7.84 6.62 -3.63
N GLU A 46 9.17 6.71 -3.78
CA GLU A 46 9.98 5.66 -4.42
C GLU A 46 10.00 4.33 -3.66
N ILE A 47 9.90 4.40 -2.34
CA ILE A 47 9.94 3.20 -1.48
C ILE A 47 8.60 2.52 -1.50
N LEU A 48 7.51 3.30 -1.42
CA LEU A 48 6.17 2.80 -1.61
C LEU A 48 6.03 2.12 -2.98
N LEU A 49 6.68 2.65 -4.02
CA LEU A 49 6.73 2.05 -5.36
C LEU A 49 7.40 0.69 -5.43
N LYS A 50 8.60 0.54 -4.82
CA LYS A 50 9.30 -0.75 -4.76
C LYS A 50 8.57 -1.74 -3.87
N LEU A 51 8.02 -1.26 -2.77
CA LEU A 51 7.20 -2.05 -1.86
C LEU A 51 5.97 -2.60 -2.58
N LEU A 52 5.22 -1.73 -3.27
CA LEU A 52 4.10 -2.11 -4.13
C LEU A 52 4.51 -3.22 -5.09
N ARG A 53 5.64 -3.08 -5.79
CA ARG A 53 6.12 -4.09 -6.73
C ARG A 53 6.39 -5.43 -6.06
N ASN A 54 7.12 -5.44 -4.94
CA ASN A 54 7.40 -6.65 -4.19
C ASN A 54 6.12 -7.31 -3.65
N MET A 55 5.14 -6.51 -3.22
CA MET A 55 3.89 -7.02 -2.66
C MET A 55 2.94 -7.56 -3.75
N LEU A 56 2.94 -6.94 -4.93
CA LEU A 56 2.20 -7.40 -6.11
C LEU A 56 2.70 -8.75 -6.64
N GLU A 57 3.97 -9.08 -6.38
CA GLU A 57 4.59 -10.36 -6.74
C GLU A 57 4.37 -11.45 -5.66
N THR A 58 3.74 -11.11 -4.53
CA THR A 58 3.45 -12.02 -3.41
C THR A 58 1.95 -12.15 -3.16
N ASP A 59 1.52 -13.22 -2.49
CA ASP A 59 0.09 -13.43 -2.18
C ASP A 59 -0.44 -12.52 -1.05
N ILE A 60 0.42 -11.69 -0.44
CA ILE A 60 0.11 -10.83 0.72
C ILE A 60 -0.97 -9.78 0.42
N LEU A 61 -1.12 -9.38 -0.85
CA LEU A 61 -2.19 -8.45 -1.25
C LEU A 61 -3.58 -9.08 -1.31
N SER A 62 -3.74 -10.37 -0.98
CA SER A 62 -5.05 -10.96 -0.70
C SER A 62 -5.68 -10.43 0.59
N ASP A 63 -4.90 -9.75 1.43
CA ASP A 63 -5.36 -9.18 2.69
C ASP A 63 -5.90 -7.75 2.48
N ASN A 64 -7.21 -7.57 2.71
CA ASN A 64 -7.91 -6.30 2.57
C ASN A 64 -7.32 -5.19 3.47
N TYR A 65 -6.76 -5.52 4.64
CA TYR A 65 -6.09 -4.54 5.50
C TYR A 65 -4.82 -3.99 4.86
N VAL A 66 -4.09 -4.85 4.15
CA VAL A 66 -2.87 -4.46 3.45
C VAL A 66 -3.22 -3.52 2.30
N VAL A 67 -4.23 -3.86 1.50
CA VAL A 67 -4.74 -3.00 0.41
C VAL A 67 -5.15 -1.63 0.94
N SER A 68 -5.89 -1.61 2.05
CA SER A 68 -6.33 -0.37 2.72
C SER A 68 -5.16 0.48 3.20
N SER A 69 -4.16 -0.15 3.82
CA SER A 69 -2.96 0.54 4.30
C SER A 69 -2.18 1.17 3.15
N ILE A 70 -2.02 0.44 2.04
CA ILE A 70 -1.32 0.94 0.85
C ILE A 70 -2.05 2.12 0.22
N LEU A 71 -3.38 2.03 0.07
CA LEU A 71 -4.18 3.12 -0.49
C LEU A 71 -4.18 4.36 0.41
N GLY A 72 -4.22 4.16 1.73
CA GLY A 72 -4.03 5.23 2.71
C GLY A 72 -2.67 5.93 2.55
N ALA A 73 -1.58 5.16 2.44
CA ALA A 73 -0.25 5.73 2.22
C ALA A 73 -0.12 6.41 0.84
N CYS A 74 -0.74 5.85 -0.20
CA CYS A 74 -0.81 6.52 -1.50
C CYS A 74 -1.53 7.85 -1.39
N LEU A 75 -2.62 7.94 -0.62
CA LEU A 75 -3.36 9.16 -0.42
C LEU A 75 -2.53 10.21 0.34
N SER A 76 -1.91 9.83 1.45
CA SER A 76 -1.04 10.72 2.26
C SER A 76 0.16 11.26 1.49
N LEU A 77 0.64 10.52 0.49
CA LEU A 77 1.76 10.91 -0.37
C LEU A 77 1.30 11.52 -1.71
N GLU A 78 0.00 11.81 -1.87
CA GLU A 78 -0.64 12.29 -3.11
C GLU A 78 -0.29 11.43 -4.35
N TYR A 79 -0.02 10.14 -4.12
CA TYR A 79 0.55 9.21 -5.08
C TYR A 79 -0.53 8.42 -5.83
N ILE A 80 -1.30 9.11 -6.67
CA ILE A 80 -2.42 8.53 -7.45
C ILE A 80 -1.97 7.34 -8.32
N LYS A 81 -0.74 7.38 -8.84
CA LYS A 81 -0.19 6.29 -9.65
C LYS A 81 -0.09 4.97 -8.86
N GLY A 82 0.16 5.02 -7.56
CA GLY A 82 0.21 3.85 -6.68
C GLY A 82 -1.16 3.22 -6.51
N GLY A 83 -2.17 4.02 -6.19
CA GLY A 83 -3.54 3.52 -6.06
C GLY A 83 -4.11 2.93 -7.34
N LYS A 84 -3.76 3.49 -8.51
CA LYS A 84 -4.11 2.87 -9.81
C LYS A 84 -3.49 1.49 -9.99
N LYS A 85 -2.25 1.26 -9.56
CA LYS A 85 -1.61 -0.07 -9.64
C LYS A 85 -2.34 -1.09 -8.77
N ILE A 86 -2.76 -0.68 -7.57
CA ILE A 86 -3.56 -1.53 -6.67
C ILE A 86 -4.93 -1.83 -7.27
N HIS A 87 -5.61 -0.84 -7.84
CA HIS A 87 -6.87 -1.06 -8.53
C HIS A 87 -6.72 -2.05 -9.70
N CYS A 88 -5.71 -1.88 -10.57
CA CYS A 88 -5.45 -2.84 -11.64
C CYS A 88 -5.12 -4.24 -11.12
N TYR A 89 -4.41 -4.35 -9.99
CA TYR A 89 -4.14 -5.63 -9.35
C TYR A 89 -5.43 -6.31 -8.87
N ALA A 90 -6.30 -5.57 -8.20
CA ALA A 90 -7.59 -6.08 -7.72
C ALA A 90 -8.45 -6.63 -8.88
N LEU A 91 -8.56 -5.88 -9.99
CA LEU A 91 -9.28 -6.32 -11.19
C LEU A 91 -8.68 -7.59 -11.81
N ARG A 92 -7.34 -7.73 -11.81
CA ARG A 92 -6.66 -8.88 -12.43
C ARG A 92 -6.80 -10.19 -11.65
N ARG A 93 -7.15 -10.15 -10.35
CA ARG A 93 -7.40 -11.37 -9.57
C ARG A 93 -8.73 -12.05 -9.89
N GLY A 94 -9.57 -11.46 -10.75
CA GLY A 94 -10.64 -12.19 -11.46
C GLY A 94 -11.82 -12.63 -10.60
N ALA A 95 -11.92 -12.21 -9.34
CA ALA A 95 -13.12 -12.35 -8.53
C ALA A 95 -13.84 -10.99 -8.48
N GLU A 96 -15.16 -11.00 -8.28
CA GLU A 96 -15.87 -9.82 -7.81
C GLU A 96 -15.02 -9.11 -6.76
N MET A 97 -14.73 -7.84 -7.02
CA MET A 97 -13.83 -7.09 -6.17
C MET A 97 -14.49 -7.00 -4.81
N ASP A 98 -13.84 -7.60 -3.79
CA ASP A 98 -14.37 -7.65 -2.42
C ASP A 98 -14.94 -6.29 -2.02
N VAL A 99 -16.15 -6.28 -1.47
CA VAL A 99 -16.88 -5.03 -1.17
C VAL A 99 -16.04 -4.08 -0.32
N THR A 100 -15.21 -4.61 0.57
CA THR A 100 -14.24 -3.83 1.37
C THR A 100 -13.22 -3.14 0.48
N VAL A 101 -12.61 -3.87 -0.45
CA VAL A 101 -11.62 -3.32 -1.39
C VAL A 101 -12.25 -2.27 -2.31
N SER A 102 -13.46 -2.53 -2.80
CA SER A 102 -14.24 -1.58 -3.60
C SER A 102 -14.51 -0.29 -2.86
N ASN A 103 -14.99 -0.37 -1.61
CA ASN A 103 -15.25 0.80 -0.78
C ASN A 103 -13.99 1.62 -0.52
N VAL A 104 -12.86 0.97 -0.25
CA VAL A 104 -11.57 1.64 -0.02
C VAL A 104 -11.06 2.31 -1.31
N LEU A 105 -11.23 1.68 -2.48
CA LEU A 105 -10.88 2.29 -3.77
C LEU A 105 -11.78 3.48 -4.11
N ILE A 106 -13.08 3.40 -3.82
CA ILE A 106 -14.03 4.51 -3.97
C ILE A 106 -13.58 5.69 -3.10
N ASP A 107 -13.34 5.48 -1.81
CA ASP A 107 -12.88 6.51 -0.88
C ASP A 107 -11.55 7.13 -1.34
N PHE A 108 -10.59 6.31 -1.77
CA PHE A 108 -9.33 6.77 -2.33
C PHE A 108 -9.53 7.68 -3.55
N TYR A 109 -10.31 7.25 -4.54
CA TYR A 109 -10.54 8.05 -5.74
C TYR A 109 -11.34 9.32 -5.45
N MET A 110 -12.29 9.29 -4.52
CA MET A 110 -13.02 10.46 -4.06
C MET A 110 -12.06 11.49 -3.44
N LYS A 111 -11.21 11.07 -2.51
CA LYS A 111 -10.23 11.94 -1.83
C LYS A 111 -9.13 12.45 -2.78
N CYS A 112 -8.84 11.72 -3.86
CA CYS A 112 -7.97 12.21 -4.95
C CYS A 112 -8.69 13.08 -6.00
N GLY A 113 -9.98 13.41 -5.80
CA GLY A 113 -10.77 14.22 -6.74
C GLY A 113 -11.13 13.52 -8.06
N LYS A 114 -11.02 12.19 -8.13
CA LYS A 114 -11.31 11.36 -9.30
C LYS A 114 -12.72 10.75 -9.22
N VAL A 115 -13.73 11.61 -9.06
CA VAL A 115 -15.14 11.22 -8.84
C VAL A 115 -15.68 10.27 -9.92
N LYS A 116 -15.35 10.51 -11.20
CA LYS A 116 -15.78 9.63 -12.30
C LYS A 116 -15.22 8.20 -12.16
N THR A 117 -13.97 8.08 -11.71
CA THR A 117 -13.34 6.78 -11.47
C THR A 117 -13.94 6.12 -10.24
N ALA A 118 -14.19 6.87 -9.16
CA ALA A 118 -14.88 6.34 -7.98
C ALA A 118 -16.27 5.78 -8.34
N ARG A 119 -17.04 6.50 -9.17
CA ARG A 119 -18.36 6.03 -9.62
C ARG A 119 -18.27 4.74 -10.44
N SER A 120 -17.29 4.65 -11.35
CA SER A 120 -17.05 3.43 -12.13
C SER A 120 -16.60 2.23 -11.32
N VAL A 121 -16.11 2.42 -10.08
CA VAL A 121 -15.79 1.31 -9.18
C VAL A 121 -17.02 0.86 -8.39
N PHE A 122 -17.99 1.75 -8.22
CA PHE A 122 -19.25 1.47 -7.51
C PHE A 122 -20.29 0.78 -8.39
N ASP A 123 -20.35 1.16 -9.67
CA ASP A 123 -21.27 0.62 -10.68
C ASP A 123 -20.81 -0.74 -11.23
#